data_AF-A0AAU0HM29-F1
#
_entry.id   AF-A0AAU0HM29-F1
#
_cell.length_a   1.000
_cell.length_b   1.000
_cell.length_c   1.000
_cell.angle_alpha   90.00
_cell.angle_beta   90.00
_cell.angle_gamma   90.00
#
_symmetry.space_group_name_H-M   'P 1'
#
loop_
_entity.id
_entity.type
_entity.pdbx_description
1 polymer ?
#
loop_
_entity_poly.entity_id
_entity_poly.type
_entity_poly.pdbx_seq_one_letter_code
_entity_poly.pdbx_strand_id
1 'polypeptide(L)'
;MYSVQPMCDRLCSGAVPGSGLIRKAALPALALLSACAVPVEPNVTVRHIESTESAGNGARWHLFLFDPSAPRDLDTRIALARDSVRGNPTCRWVGASKDEIATQTIAQGARYSDTVLAAPLICEG
;
A
#
# COMPACT_ATOMS: atom_id res chain seq x y z
N MET A 1 25.19 16.30 -1.47
CA MET A 1 24.72 16.02 -0.10
C MET A 1 23.30 15.46 -0.26
N TYR A 2 22.94 14.20 0.02
CA TYR A 2 23.54 13.12 0.78
C TYR A 2 23.30 11.76 0.10
N SER A 3 24.29 10.89 0.21
CA SER A 3 24.22 9.46 -0.01
C SER A 3 23.51 8.81 1.18
N VAL A 4 22.56 7.90 0.95
CA VAL A 4 22.13 6.93 1.97
C VAL A 4 21.82 5.60 1.28
N GLN A 5 22.79 4.69 1.32
CA GLN A 5 22.59 3.26 1.06
C GLN A 5 21.92 2.62 2.29
N PRO A 6 20.96 1.69 2.15
CA PRO A 6 20.72 0.70 3.17
C PRO A 6 21.47 -0.60 2.83
N MET A 7 22.35 -0.91 3.78
CA MET A 7 23.16 -2.10 4.00
C MET A 7 22.53 -3.42 3.53
N CYS A 8 23.26 -4.13 2.67
CA CYS A 8 23.10 -5.55 2.42
C CYS A 8 23.62 -6.39 3.60
N ASP A 9 23.00 -7.56 3.73
CA ASP A 9 23.62 -8.83 4.12
C ASP A 9 24.27 -8.95 5.50
N ARG A 10 23.50 -9.49 6.44
CA ARG A 10 24.02 -10.53 7.32
C ARG A 10 22.91 -11.50 7.71
N LEU A 11 23.21 -12.78 7.53
CA LEU A 11 22.48 -13.98 7.97
C LEU A 11 21.60 -14.66 6.93
N CYS A 12 22.24 -15.39 6.00
CA CYS A 12 21.76 -16.70 5.55
C CYS A 12 22.97 -17.64 5.40
N SER A 13 23.49 -18.08 6.56
CA SER A 13 24.35 -19.26 6.66
C SER A 13 23.49 -20.52 6.68
N GLY A 14 23.90 -21.53 5.91
CA GLY A 14 23.40 -22.91 5.96
C GLY A 14 22.72 -23.34 4.66
N ALA A 15 22.97 -24.51 4.07
CA ALA A 15 23.81 -25.65 4.41
C ALA A 15 24.02 -26.48 3.12
N VAL A 16 25.16 -27.16 3.01
CA VAL A 16 25.54 -28.06 1.90
C VAL A 16 25.01 -29.48 2.17
N PRO A 17 24.50 -30.19 1.14
CA PRO A 17 25.09 -31.50 0.78
C PRO A 17 25.18 -31.61 -0.76
N GLY A 18 26.05 -32.36 -1.42
CA GLY A 18 26.99 -33.42 -1.06
C GLY A 18 27.23 -34.21 -2.36
N SER A 19 28.46 -34.12 -2.88
CA SER A 19 29.19 -35.11 -3.70
C SER A 19 28.56 -35.76 -4.95
N GLY A 20 29.05 -35.35 -6.12
CA GLY A 20 29.01 -36.13 -7.37
C GLY A 20 30.00 -35.56 -8.40
N LEU A 21 30.97 -36.36 -8.82
CA LEU A 21 31.99 -36.05 -9.84
C LEU A 21 31.35 -35.50 -11.14
N ILE A 22 32.06 -34.62 -11.86
CA ILE A 22 32.46 -34.73 -13.29
C ILE A 22 32.84 -33.35 -13.89
N ARG A 23 34.09 -33.28 -14.37
CA ARG A 23 34.71 -32.47 -15.46
C ARG A 23 34.33 -30.98 -15.63
N LYS A 24 35.39 -30.16 -15.54
CA LYS A 24 35.50 -28.76 -15.99
C LYS A 24 34.93 -28.57 -17.40
N ALA A 25 33.82 -27.85 -17.51
CA ALA A 25 33.40 -27.16 -18.72
C ALA A 25 32.89 -25.78 -18.29
N ALA A 26 33.66 -24.75 -18.65
CA ALA A 26 33.26 -23.36 -18.47
C ALA A 26 32.16 -23.04 -19.49
N LEU A 27 30.97 -22.70 -19.01
CA LEU A 27 29.90 -22.03 -19.76
C LEU A 27 29.22 -21.05 -18.81
N PRO A 28 29.09 -19.76 -19.17
CA PRO A 28 28.59 -18.73 -18.26
C PRO A 28 27.07 -18.84 -18.18
N ALA A 29 26.55 -19.32 -17.05
CA ALA A 29 25.11 -19.36 -16.81
C ALA A 29 24.64 -18.00 -16.28
N LEU A 30 23.75 -17.41 -17.07
CA LEU A 30 23.15 -16.10 -16.96
C LEU A 30 22.74 -15.70 -15.53
N ALA A 31 23.01 -14.43 -15.24
CA ALA A 31 22.42 -13.67 -14.15
C ALA A 31 20.88 -13.78 -14.16
N LEU A 32 20.34 -14.53 -13.20
CA LEU A 32 18.94 -14.40 -12.81
C LEU A 32 18.82 -13.15 -11.93
N LEU A 33 18.85 -11.99 -12.59
CA LEU A 33 18.28 -10.77 -12.02
C LEU A 33 16.77 -11.02 -11.92
N SER A 34 16.31 -11.53 -10.77
CA SER A 34 14.91 -11.43 -10.38
C SER A 34 14.57 -9.94 -10.31
N ALA A 35 14.16 -9.38 -11.43
CA ALA A 35 13.45 -8.13 -11.48
C ALA A 35 12.16 -8.35 -10.68
N CYS A 36 12.13 -7.83 -9.44
CA CYS A 36 10.88 -7.54 -8.77
C CYS A 36 10.18 -6.48 -9.61
N ALA A 37 9.47 -6.91 -10.66
CA ALA A 37 8.54 -6.09 -11.40
C ALA A 37 7.40 -5.80 -10.42
N VAL A 38 7.49 -4.65 -9.74
CA VAL A 38 6.36 -4.10 -8.99
C VAL A 38 5.27 -3.86 -10.03
N PRO A 39 4.10 -4.52 -9.92
CA PRO A 39 2.98 -4.20 -10.79
C PRO A 39 2.63 -2.73 -10.54
N VAL A 40 2.90 -1.87 -11.52
CA VAL A 40 2.32 -0.54 -11.53
C VAL A 40 0.88 -0.76 -12.01
N GLU A 41 -0.03 -0.89 -11.03
CA GLU A 41 -1.47 -0.97 -11.27
C GLU A 41 -1.87 0.22 -12.17
N PRO A 42 -2.34 -0.02 -13.40
CA PRO A 42 -2.60 1.05 -14.33
C PRO A 42 -3.83 1.85 -13.83
N ASN A 43 -3.65 3.16 -13.71
CA ASN A 43 -4.73 4.16 -13.75
C ASN A 43 -5.70 4.24 -12.57
N VAL A 44 -5.26 4.02 -11.32
CA VAL A 44 -6.12 4.24 -10.15
C VAL A 44 -6.34 5.74 -9.93
N THR A 45 -7.51 6.26 -10.27
CA THR A 45 -7.93 7.61 -9.86
C THR A 45 -8.54 7.53 -8.46
N VAL A 46 -7.87 8.14 -7.47
CA VAL A 46 -8.39 8.30 -6.11
C VAL A 46 -8.76 9.77 -5.90
N ARG A 47 -10.03 10.04 -5.59
CA ARG A 47 -10.48 11.39 -5.21
C ARG A 47 -10.71 11.45 -3.71
N HIS A 48 -10.11 12.44 -3.07
CA HIS A 48 -10.21 12.69 -1.63
C HIS A 48 -11.13 13.88 -1.36
N ILE A 49 -12.10 13.71 -0.45
CA ILE A 49 -13.04 14.75 -0.02
C ILE A 49 -13.17 14.69 1.50
N GLU A 50 -13.18 15.84 2.15
CA GLU A 50 -13.50 15.93 3.57
C GLU A 50 -14.99 15.68 3.83
N SER A 51 -15.30 14.78 4.77
CA SER A 51 -16.66 14.56 5.27
C SER A 51 -17.00 15.60 6.33
N THR A 52 -18.30 15.91 6.47
CA THR A 52 -18.78 16.76 7.55
C THR A 52 -18.70 16.05 8.92
N GLU A 53 -18.56 14.73 8.94
CA GLU A 53 -18.52 13.91 10.14
C GLU A 53 -17.17 13.97 10.88
N SER A 54 -17.25 14.12 12.21
CA SER A 54 -16.08 14.08 13.09
C SER A 54 -15.66 12.64 13.36
N ALA A 55 -14.35 12.39 13.34
CA ALA A 55 -13.75 11.14 13.82
C ALA A 55 -13.23 11.27 15.27
N GLY A 56 -13.47 12.41 15.92
CA GLY A 56 -13.01 12.71 17.28
C GLY A 56 -11.53 13.15 17.33
N ASN A 57 -11.11 13.72 18.47
CA ASN A 57 -9.72 14.11 18.73
C ASN A 57 -9.07 15.01 17.65
N GLY A 58 -9.87 15.91 17.05
CA GLY A 58 -9.42 16.80 15.98
C GLY A 58 -9.36 16.14 14.59
N ALA A 59 -9.66 14.85 14.48
CA ALA A 59 -9.78 14.14 13.21
C ALA A 59 -11.18 14.25 12.63
N ARG A 60 -11.25 14.18 11.29
CA ARG A 60 -12.50 14.12 10.53
C ARG A 60 -12.49 12.88 9.66
N TRP A 61 -13.68 12.39 9.33
CA TRP A 61 -13.79 11.38 8.30
C TRP A 61 -13.53 12.02 6.94
N HIS A 62 -12.77 11.33 6.10
CA HIS A 62 -12.57 11.72 4.72
C HIS A 62 -12.98 10.56 3.83
N LEU A 63 -13.63 10.90 2.72
CA LEU A 63 -14.08 9.96 1.72
C LEU A 63 -13.06 9.87 0.60
N PHE A 64 -12.64 8.65 0.31
CA PHE A 64 -11.82 8.29 -0.82
C PHE A 64 -12.71 7.60 -1.84
N LEU A 65 -12.82 8.18 -3.03
CA LEU A 65 -13.57 7.64 -4.14
C LEU A 65 -12.60 7.00 -5.12
N PHE A 66 -12.89 5.77 -5.52
CA PHE A 66 -12.09 4.97 -6.45
C PHE A 66 -12.82 4.84 -7.78
N ASP A 67 -12.05 4.57 -8.84
CA ASP A 67 -12.61 4.29 -10.16
C ASP A 67 -13.60 3.11 -10.12
N PRO A 68 -14.88 3.32 -10.48
CA PRO A 68 -15.89 2.27 -10.46
C PRO A 68 -15.69 1.18 -11.53
N SER A 69 -14.92 1.44 -12.58
CA SER A 69 -14.58 0.44 -13.61
C SER A 69 -13.61 -0.62 -13.10
N ALA A 70 -12.97 -0.38 -11.94
CA ALA A 70 -12.09 -1.31 -11.26
C ALA A 70 -12.49 -1.46 -9.77
N PRO A 71 -13.55 -2.25 -9.47
CA PRO A 71 -13.94 -2.56 -8.10
C PRO A 71 -12.81 -3.23 -7.32
N ARG A 72 -12.66 -2.90 -6.04
CA ARG A 72 -11.55 -3.36 -5.20
C ARG A 72 -12.06 -3.80 -3.83
N ASP A 73 -11.41 -4.83 -3.28
CA ASP A 73 -11.66 -5.23 -1.90
C ASP A 73 -11.22 -4.13 -0.91
N LEU A 74 -11.63 -4.28 0.34
CA LEU A 74 -11.40 -3.29 1.39
C LEU A 74 -9.91 -3.08 1.68
N ASP A 75 -9.08 -4.13 1.70
CA ASP A 75 -7.66 -4.00 2.01
C ASP A 75 -6.93 -3.21 0.92
N THR A 76 -7.24 -3.53 -0.34
CA THR A 76 -6.69 -2.82 -1.49
C THR A 76 -7.08 -1.34 -1.44
N ARG A 77 -8.34 -1.01 -1.12
CA ARG A 77 -8.78 0.39 -0.97
C ARG A 77 -8.08 1.11 0.17
N ILE A 78 -7.89 0.46 1.32
CA ILE A 78 -7.14 1.05 2.44
C ILE A 78 -5.69 1.32 2.03
N ALA A 79 -5.03 0.39 1.35
CA ALA A 79 -3.65 0.56 0.91
C ALA A 79 -3.51 1.78 -0.02
N LEU A 80 -4.39 1.91 -1.02
CA LEU A 80 -4.43 3.03 -1.95
C LEU A 80 -4.73 4.37 -1.27
N ALA A 81 -5.68 4.40 -0.35
CA ALA A 81 -6.00 5.61 0.41
C ALA A 81 -4.81 6.06 1.27
N ARG A 82 -4.11 5.12 1.94
CA ARG A 82 -2.91 5.43 2.72
C ARG A 82 -1.77 5.95 1.86
N ASP A 83 -1.59 5.41 0.66
CA ASP A 83 -0.59 5.90 -0.29
C ASP A 83 -0.93 7.32 -0.80
N SER A 84 -2.20 7.56 -1.12
CA SER A 84 -2.69 8.90 -1.49
C SER A 84 -2.43 9.93 -0.39
N VAL A 85 -2.70 9.59 0.88
CA VAL A 85 -2.41 10.46 2.03
C VAL A 85 -0.90 10.67 2.22
N ARG A 86 -0.07 9.65 2.01
CA ARG A 86 1.40 9.78 2.10
C ARG A 86 1.94 10.83 1.12
N GLY A 87 1.29 11.00 -0.03
CA GLY A 87 1.62 12.05 -1.01
C GLY A 87 1.17 13.45 -0.61
N ASN A 88 0.34 13.59 0.43
CA ASN A 88 -0.18 14.88 0.90
C ASN A 88 0.41 15.24 2.28
N PRO A 89 1.38 16.18 2.35
CA PRO A 89 2.07 16.50 3.60
C PRO A 89 1.18 17.20 4.64
N THR A 90 0.04 17.77 4.25
CA THR A 90 -0.86 18.47 5.18
C THR A 90 -1.87 17.53 5.85
N CYS A 91 -1.98 16.28 5.39
CA CYS A 91 -2.92 15.30 5.93
C CYS A 91 -2.19 14.12 6.56
N ARG A 92 -2.69 13.68 7.72
CA ARG A 92 -2.17 12.51 8.42
C ARG A 92 -3.30 11.55 8.76
N TRP A 93 -3.06 10.28 8.45
CA TRP A 93 -3.92 9.18 8.90
C TRP A 93 -3.80 8.98 10.41
N VAL A 94 -4.92 9.06 11.15
CA VAL A 94 -4.91 8.92 12.61
C VAL A 94 -5.24 7.52 13.13
N GLY A 95 -5.54 6.60 12.23
CA GLY A 95 -5.84 5.21 12.57
C GLY A 95 -7.33 4.98 12.79
N ALA A 96 -7.74 3.75 12.55
CA ALA A 96 -9.03 3.14 12.89
C ALA A 96 -8.87 1.64 12.64
N SER A 97 -9.65 0.81 13.32
CA SER A 97 -9.66 -0.62 12.98
C SER A 97 -10.25 -0.83 11.58
N LYS A 98 -9.92 -1.95 10.93
CA LYS A 98 -10.49 -2.29 9.62
C LYS A 98 -12.02 -2.39 9.70
N ASP A 99 -12.55 -2.93 10.80
CA ASP A 99 -13.99 -3.09 11.02
C ASP A 99 -14.68 -1.73 11.21
N GLU A 100 -14.03 -0.79 11.90
CA GLU A 100 -14.52 0.58 12.04
C GLU A 100 -14.54 1.31 10.70
N ILE A 101 -13.46 1.19 9.91
CA ILE A 101 -13.37 1.72 8.55
C ILE A 101 -14.50 1.15 7.68
N ALA A 102 -14.73 -0.17 7.73
CA ALA A 102 -15.80 -0.81 6.98
C ALA A 102 -17.17 -0.27 7.40
N THR A 103 -17.41 -0.19 8.71
CA THR A 103 -18.66 0.33 9.29
C THR A 103 -18.93 1.75 8.85
N GLN A 104 -17.93 2.63 8.94
CA GLN A 104 -18.06 4.04 8.57
C GLN A 104 -18.19 4.23 7.06
N THR A 105 -17.51 3.40 6.26
CA THR A 105 -17.67 3.38 4.81
C THR A 105 -19.10 3.04 4.42
N ILE A 106 -19.73 2.07 5.09
CA ILE A 106 -21.14 1.74 4.87
C ILE A 106 -22.04 2.87 5.36
N ALA A 107 -21.79 3.43 6.55
CA ALA A 107 -22.62 4.50 7.10
C ALA A 107 -22.66 5.75 6.21
N GLN A 108 -21.51 6.13 5.65
CA GLN A 108 -21.37 7.35 4.83
C GLN A 108 -21.58 7.11 3.33
N GLY A 109 -21.62 5.84 2.89
CA GLY A 109 -21.55 5.49 1.47
C GLY A 109 -22.16 4.14 1.10
N ALA A 110 -23.22 3.69 1.80
CA ALA A 110 -23.81 2.35 1.67
C ALA A 110 -24.07 1.86 0.23
N ARG A 111 -24.41 2.76 -0.70
CA ARG A 111 -24.66 2.42 -2.11
C ARG A 111 -23.39 2.20 -2.95
N TYR A 112 -22.24 2.65 -2.46
CA TYR A 112 -20.97 2.70 -3.19
C TYR A 112 -19.84 2.13 -2.34
N SER A 113 -20.14 1.19 -1.44
CA SER A 113 -19.15 0.62 -0.50
C SER A 113 -17.94 -0.02 -1.17
N ASP A 114 -18.07 -0.39 -2.45
CA ASP A 114 -17.02 -1.05 -3.24
C ASP A 114 -16.14 -0.05 -3.99
N THR A 115 -16.58 1.21 -4.07
CA THR A 115 -15.91 2.32 -4.79
C THR A 115 -15.67 3.53 -3.90
N VAL A 116 -16.03 3.46 -2.62
CA VAL A 116 -15.81 4.50 -1.61
C VAL A 116 -15.12 3.88 -0.39
N LEU A 117 -14.27 4.64 0.29
CA LEU A 117 -13.71 4.31 1.60
C LEU A 117 -13.78 5.53 2.51
N ALA A 118 -14.31 5.38 3.72
CA ALA A 118 -14.21 6.39 4.76
C ALA A 118 -12.97 6.13 5.62
N ALA A 119 -12.13 7.14 5.83
CA ALA A 119 -10.96 7.04 6.68
C ALA A 119 -10.73 8.30 7.53
N PRO A 120 -10.24 8.15 8.77
CA PRO A 120 -10.08 9.28 9.67
C PRO A 120 -8.72 9.94 9.45
N LEU A 121 -8.73 11.23 9.12
CA LEU A 121 -7.54 12.03 8.94
C LEU A 121 -7.57 13.26 9.83
N ILE A 122 -6.38 13.77 10.16
CA ILE A 122 -6.18 15.15 10.59
C ILE A 122 -5.51 15.85 9.42
N CYS A 123 -6.17 16.86 8.86
CA CYS A 123 -5.61 17.69 7.81
C CYS A 123 -5.43 19.12 8.33
N GLU A 124 -4.27 19.71 8.08
CA GLU A 124 -3.99 21.13 8.26
C GLU A 124 -4.47 21.85 7.00
N GLY A 125 -5.45 22.76 7.16
CA GLY A 125 -6.05 23.55 6.08
C GLY A 125 -5.28 24.82 5.76
#